data_AF-A0A7Y2YCK7-F1
#
_entry.id   AF-A0A7Y2YCK7-F1
#
_cell.length_a   1.000
_cell.length_b   1.000
_cell.length_c   1.000
_cell.angle_alpha   90.00
_cell.angle_beta   90.00
_cell.angle_gamma   90.00
#
_symmetry.space_group_name_H-M   'P 1'
#
loop_
_entity.id
_entity.type
_entity.pdbx_description
1 polymer ?
#
loop_
_entity_poly.entity_id
_entity_poly.type
_entity_poly.pdbx_seq_one_letter_code
_entity_poly.pdbx_strand_id
1 'polypeptide(L)' 'MHAKPHLPEKTCVACGRPFSWRRKWASCWDEVKYCSRRCRGVRRSRA' A
#
# COMPACT_ATOMS: atom_id res chain seq x y z
N MET A 1 10.66 16.05 -21.30
CA MET A 1 9.78 16.03 -20.12
C MET A 1 9.67 14.59 -19.64
N HIS A 2 10.23 14.26 -18.47
CA HIS A 2 10.18 12.88 -17.96
C HIS A 2 8.83 12.67 -17.27
N ALA A 3 7.86 12.15 -18.03
CA ALA A 3 6.59 11.69 -17.48
C ALA A 3 6.88 10.51 -16.56
N LYS A 4 6.95 10.76 -15.24
CA LYS A 4 7.04 9.70 -14.25
C LYS A 4 5.75 8.88 -14.42
N PRO A 5 5.83 7.56 -14.69
CA PRO A 5 4.64 6.75 -14.86
C PRO A 5 3.80 6.91 -13.60
N HIS A 6 2.52 7.28 -13.77
CA HIS A 6 1.56 7.35 -12.69
C HIS A 6 1.36 5.94 -12.15
N LEU A 7 2.20 5.58 -11.17
CA LEU A 7 2.09 4.30 -10.50
C LEU A 7 0.75 4.27 -9.76
N PRO A 8 0.04 3.13 -9.80
CA PRO A 8 -1.22 3.03 -9.09
C PRO A 8 -0.98 3.24 -7.59
N GLU A 9 -1.80 4.07 -6.98
CA GLU A 9 -1.77 4.35 -5.55
C GLU A 9 -2.96 3.66 -4.89
N LYS A 10 -2.72 3.06 -3.72
CA LYS A 10 -3.76 2.43 -2.90
C LYS A 10 -3.77 3.07 -1.52
N THR A 11 -4.92 3.04 -0.85
CA THR A 11 -5.06 3.52 0.53
C THR A 11 -4.88 2.37 1.50
N CYS A 12 -4.04 2.56 2.52
CA CYS A 12 -3.84 1.55 3.55
C CYS A 12 -5.07 1.41 4.45
N VAL A 13 -5.65 0.22 4.55
CA VAL A 13 -6.84 -0.05 5.38
C VAL A 13 -6.56 0.13 6.88
N ALA A 14 -5.31 -0.02 7.32
CA ALA A 14 -4.95 0.10 8.74
C ALA A 14 -4.69 1.54 9.19
N CYS A 15 -4.00 2.35 8.38
CA CYS A 15 -3.58 3.71 8.76
C CYS A 15 -4.16 4.83 7.89
N GLY A 16 -4.95 4.51 6.87
CA GLY A 16 -5.56 5.49 5.96
C GLY A 16 -4.58 6.24 5.05
N ARG A 17 -3.28 5.94 5.12
CA ARG A 17 -2.27 6.65 4.32
C ARG A 17 -2.25 6.12 2.88
N PRO A 18 -2.19 7.00 1.86
CA PRO A 18 -1.97 6.59 0.49
C PRO A 18 -0.55 6.04 0.34
N PHE A 19 -0.40 5.01 -0.49
CA PHE A 19 0.89 4.43 -0.81
C PHE A 19 0.94 3.98 -2.27
N SER A 20 2.02 4.32 -2.94
CA SER A 20 2.21 4.01 -4.37
C SER A 20 2.73 2.59 -4.57
N TRP A 21 2.42 2.02 -5.74
CA TRP A 21 2.88 0.70 -6.17
C TRP A 21 4.40 0.54 -6.05
N ARG A 22 4.83 -0.68 -5.70
CA ARG A 22 6.24 -1.05 -5.58
C ARG A 22 6.48 -2.33 -6.36
N ARG A 23 7.65 -2.47 -6.99
CA ARG A 23 8.04 -3.67 -7.75
C ARG A 23 7.86 -4.99 -6.98
N LYS A 24 8.11 -4.99 -5.68
CA LYS A 24 7.91 -6.16 -4.79
C LYS A 24 6.46 -6.65 -4.70
N TRP A 25 5.50 -5.85 -5.16
CA TRP A 25 4.08 -6.17 -5.16
C TRP A 25 3.57 -6.57 -6.54
N ALA A 26 4.42 -6.67 -7.56
CA ALA A 26 4.00 -7.00 -8.92
C ALA A 26 3.10 -8.25 -8.99
N SER A 27 3.38 -9.27 -8.18
CA SER A 27 2.61 -10.53 -8.14
C SER A 27 1.38 -10.52 -7.23
N CYS A 28 1.30 -9.62 -6.24
CA CYS A 28 0.25 -9.64 -5.21
C CYS A 28 -0.43 -8.28 -5.01
N TRP A 29 -0.29 -7.34 -5.95
CA TRP A 29 -0.77 -5.96 -5.80
C TRP A 29 -2.28 -5.87 -5.52
N ASP A 30 -3.05 -6.80 -6.07
CA ASP A 30 -4.49 -6.86 -5.84
C ASP A 30 -4.82 -7.15 -4.37
N GLU A 31 -4.10 -8.10 -3.76
CA GLU A 31 -4.24 -8.48 -2.34
C GLU A 31 -3.60 -7.48 -1.36
N VAL A 32 -2.72 -6.59 -1.82
CA VAL A 32 -2.02 -5.61 -0.97
C VAL A 32 -2.96 -4.47 -0.57
N LYS A 33 -3.49 -4.58 0.66
CA LYS A 33 -4.36 -3.58 1.32
C LYS A 33 -3.63 -2.69 2.33
N TYR A 34 -2.33 -2.93 2.55
CA TYR A 34 -1.56 -2.32 3.63
C TYR A 34 -0.22 -1.77 3.13
N CYS A 35 0.14 -0.57 3.57
CA CYS A 35 1.38 0.10 3.15
C CYS A 35 2.65 -0.59 3.70
N SER A 36 2.54 -1.39 4.77
CA SER A 36 3.67 -2.03 5.43
C SER A 36 3.28 -3.35 6.11
N ARG A 37 4.28 -4.19 6.42
CA ARG A 37 4.08 -5.41 7.22
C ARG A 37 3.53 -5.10 8.61
N ARG A 38 3.91 -3.95 9.20
CA ARG A 38 3.36 -3.48 10.48
C ARG A 38 1.84 -3.33 10.37
N CYS A 39 1.36 -2.63 9.34
CA CYS A 39 -0.07 -2.46 9.09
C CYS A 39 -0.83 -3.76 8.78
N ARG A 40 -0.16 -4.78 8.21
CA ARG A 40 -0.76 -6.10 7.96
C ARG A 40 -0.99 -6.88 9.26
N GLY A 41 -0.04 -6.80 10.21
CA GLY A 41 -0.11 -7.52 11.49
C GLY A 41 -0.91 -6.79 12.57
N VAL A 42 -1.08 -5.46 12.43
CA VAL A 42 -1.91 -4.67 13.35
C VAL A 42 -3.38 -4.88 12.98
N ARG A 43 -3.96 -5.99 13.46
CA ARG A 43 -5.41 -6.09 13.66
C ARG A 43 -5.76 -5.09 14.74
N ARG A 44 -6.23 -3.90 14.33
CA ARG A 44 -6.86 -2.86 15.15
C ARG A 44 -6.28 -2.75 16.57
N SER A 45 -5.12 -2.12 16.71
CA SER A 45 -4.87 -1.31 17.91
C SER A 45 -5.51 0.06 17.67
N ARG A 46 -6.85 0.10 17.62
CA ARG A 46 -7.57 1.31 18.02
C ARG A 46 -7.79 1.12 19.52
N ALA A 47 -7.23 2.05 20.28
CA ALA A 47 -7.64 2.32 21.65
C ALA A 47 -9.18 2.47 21.73
#